data_AF-A0A2W5V2C6-F1
#
_entry.id   AF-A0A2W5V2C6-F1
#
_cell.length_a   1.000
_cell.length_b   1.000
_cell.length_c   1.000
_cell.angle_alpha   90.00
_cell.angle_beta   90.00
_cell.angle_gamma   90.00
#
_symmetry.space_group_name_H-M   'P 1'
#
loop_
_entity.id
_entity.type
_entity.pdbx_description
1 polymer ?
#
loop_
_entity_poly.entity_id
_entity_poly.type
_entity_poly.pdbx_seq_one_letter_code
_entity_poly.pdbx_strand_id
1 'polypeptide(L)'
;MSSELPHDTPVDTPASSIIEAPALAPELVVAGERALERARTVETLEPAYAAWNELRAAHREARRRWKEERQRLLDQGSLLLGATRAALGASPGSEALAAPNEFLREAQLKLEAALAEIDASSASGEASFAGQLDSMKALLFERVARLATSQRPVFNLAVRVLAGGQRILHLRRLGEDESVLALHALTGRIPSRYEYLFDDSTDDVSAAPPTLYADEGVTDVRGDASLDSRPQVWPVKGVLPLKLPSGQWVRWSARGAVLEAEALDGAQWRNLLSAGEAEALTGFLLARQLAGRLVLQLVRD
;
A
#
# COMPACT_ATOMS: atom_id res chain seq x y z
N MET A 1 42.97 45.61 -49.06
CA MET A 1 42.81 44.19 -48.68
C MET A 1 41.69 44.15 -47.67
N SER A 2 40.47 43.90 -48.14
CA SER A 2 39.27 43.86 -47.31
C SER A 2 39.15 42.46 -46.73
N SER A 3 39.19 42.37 -45.40
CA SER A 3 38.98 41.14 -44.64
C SER A 3 37.48 40.89 -44.53
N GLU A 4 36.95 39.96 -45.32
CA GLU A 4 35.60 39.41 -45.12
C GLU A 4 35.58 38.62 -43.81
N LEU A 5 34.76 39.06 -42.85
CA LEU A 5 34.42 38.26 -41.68
C LEU A 5 33.44 37.16 -42.11
N PRO A 6 33.57 35.92 -41.60
CA PRO A 6 32.63 34.86 -41.90
C PRO A 6 31.27 35.20 -41.28
N HIS A 7 30.23 35.22 -42.11
CA HIS A 7 28.85 35.29 -41.66
C HIS A 7 28.50 33.99 -40.94
N ASP A 8 28.34 34.06 -39.61
CA ASP A 8 27.65 33.02 -38.84
C ASP A 8 26.20 32.96 -39.32
N THR A 9 25.89 31.97 -40.17
CA THR A 9 24.49 31.62 -40.47
C THR A 9 23.86 31.12 -39.16
N PRO A 10 22.77 31.75 -38.67
CA PRO A 10 22.08 31.25 -37.50
C PRO A 10 21.58 29.84 -37.80
N VAL A 11 21.98 28.88 -36.98
CA VAL A 11 21.45 27.52 -37.06
C VAL A 11 20.00 27.59 -36.62
N ASP A 12 19.07 27.40 -37.56
CA ASP A 12 17.65 27.21 -37.27
C ASP A 12 17.53 26.01 -36.35
N THR A 13 17.43 26.29 -35.05
CA THR A 13 17.32 25.29 -34.01
C THR A 13 15.82 25.08 -33.81
N PRO A 14 15.24 23.99 -34.35
CA PRO A 14 13.80 23.82 -34.30
C PRO A 14 13.35 23.68 -32.84
N ALA A 15 12.15 24.17 -32.52
CA ALA A 15 11.53 24.00 -31.20
C ALA A 15 11.54 22.52 -30.74
N SER A 16 11.52 21.62 -31.72
CA SER A 16 11.62 20.17 -31.56
C SER A 16 12.91 19.68 -30.90
N SER A 17 13.93 20.50 -30.73
CA SER A 17 15.17 20.11 -30.02
C SER A 17 15.17 20.46 -28.53
N ILE A 18 14.22 21.28 -28.05
CA ILE A 18 14.25 21.86 -26.70
C ILE A 18 13.33 21.12 -25.71
N ILE A 19 12.15 20.69 -26.15
CA ILE A 19 11.29 19.81 -25.33
C ILE A 19 11.79 18.38 -25.50
N GLU A 20 12.34 17.80 -24.44
CA GLU A 20 12.80 16.41 -24.45
C GLU A 20 11.62 15.44 -24.51
N ALA A 21 11.86 14.24 -25.08
CA ALA A 21 10.89 13.16 -25.03
C ALA A 21 10.62 12.74 -23.57
N PRO A 22 9.42 12.23 -23.25
CA PRO A 22 9.11 11.77 -21.91
C PRO A 22 10.00 10.58 -21.52
N ALA A 23 10.61 10.65 -20.34
CA ALA A 23 11.33 9.54 -19.74
C ALA A 23 10.34 8.52 -19.16
N LEU A 24 9.85 7.63 -20.02
CA LEU A 24 8.98 6.53 -19.61
C LEU A 24 9.74 5.55 -18.70
N ALA A 25 9.03 4.90 -17.77
CA ALA A 25 9.59 3.91 -16.84
C ALA A 25 8.98 2.51 -16.99
N PRO A 26 8.96 1.90 -18.20
CA PRO A 26 8.36 0.58 -18.43
C PRO A 26 9.06 -0.53 -17.65
N GLU A 27 10.34 -0.36 -17.31
CA GLU A 27 11.11 -1.32 -16.52
C GLU A 27 10.55 -1.56 -15.12
N LEU A 28 9.82 -0.60 -14.54
CA LEU A 28 9.18 -0.75 -13.25
C LEU A 28 7.95 -1.66 -13.32
N VAL A 29 7.20 -1.60 -14.42
CA VAL A 29 6.10 -2.53 -14.69
C VAL A 29 6.63 -3.95 -14.82
N VAL A 30 7.72 -4.12 -15.58
CA VAL A 30 8.42 -5.42 -15.72
C VAL A 30 8.99 -5.91 -14.39
N ALA A 31 9.52 -5.01 -13.55
CA ALA A 31 9.98 -5.37 -12.21
C ALA A 31 8.83 -5.92 -11.34
N GLY A 32 7.64 -5.31 -11.44
CA GLY A 32 6.42 -5.80 -10.80
C GLY A 32 6.00 -7.20 -11.28
N GLU A 33 6.03 -7.44 -12.59
CA GLU A 33 5.74 -8.76 -13.17
C GLU A 33 6.72 -9.82 -12.67
N ARG A 34 8.02 -9.50 -12.60
CA ARG A 34 9.04 -10.40 -12.06
C ARG A 34 8.81 -10.71 -10.57
N ALA A 35 8.36 -9.74 -9.79
CA ALA A 35 8.00 -9.97 -8.39
C ALA A 35 6.80 -10.93 -8.27
N LEU A 36 5.76 -10.72 -9.08
CA LEU A 36 4.63 -11.65 -9.15
C LEU A 36 5.06 -13.06 -9.56
N GLU A 37 5.95 -13.19 -10.54
CA GLU A 37 6.46 -14.50 -10.97
C GLU A 37 7.28 -15.19 -9.88
N ARG A 38 8.12 -14.45 -9.15
CA ARG A 38 8.80 -14.99 -7.95
C ARG A 38 7.81 -15.50 -6.91
N ALA A 39 6.74 -14.76 -6.64
CA ALA A 39 5.73 -15.20 -5.67
C ALA A 39 5.02 -16.51 -6.08
N ARG A 40 4.96 -16.83 -7.39
CA ARG A 40 4.41 -18.10 -7.89
C ARG A 40 5.32 -19.29 -7.62
N THR A 41 6.63 -19.09 -7.66
CA THR A 41 7.61 -20.18 -7.58
C THR A 41 8.04 -20.53 -6.15
N VAL A 42 7.94 -19.58 -5.21
CA VAL A 42 8.25 -19.83 -3.79
C VAL A 42 7.17 -20.67 -3.12
N GLU A 43 7.49 -21.36 -2.02
CA GLU A 43 6.51 -22.20 -1.28
C GLU A 43 6.02 -21.56 0.03
N THR A 44 6.90 -20.84 0.74
CA THR A 44 6.61 -20.25 2.06
C THR A 44 5.94 -18.88 1.98
N LEU A 45 5.35 -18.41 3.09
CA LEU A 45 4.61 -17.14 3.14
C LEU A 45 5.55 -15.93 3.10
N GLU A 46 6.59 -15.92 3.92
CA GLU A 46 7.57 -14.83 4.02
C GLU A 46 8.07 -14.32 2.64
N PRO A 47 8.67 -15.16 1.76
CA PRO A 47 9.15 -14.69 0.46
C PRO A 47 8.02 -14.29 -0.49
N ALA A 48 6.82 -14.87 -0.36
CA ALA A 48 5.67 -14.45 -1.16
C ALA A 48 5.21 -13.04 -0.76
N TYR A 49 5.22 -12.73 0.54
CA TYR A 49 4.96 -11.38 1.05
C TYR A 49 6.10 -10.40 0.71
N ALA A 50 7.36 -10.85 0.72
CA ALA A 50 8.49 -10.04 0.27
C ALA A 50 8.32 -9.62 -1.20
N ALA A 51 7.94 -10.56 -2.07
CA ALA A 51 7.61 -10.28 -3.46
C ALA A 51 6.42 -9.30 -3.62
N TRP A 52 5.40 -9.38 -2.74
CA TRP A 52 4.35 -8.37 -2.71
C TRP A 52 4.87 -6.98 -2.33
N ASN A 53 5.78 -6.89 -1.37
CA ASN A 53 6.42 -5.62 -0.99
C ASN A 53 7.23 -5.03 -2.14
N GLU A 54 7.96 -5.86 -2.89
CA GLU A 54 8.69 -5.45 -4.09
C GLU A 54 7.76 -4.90 -5.17
N LEU A 55 6.64 -5.58 -5.45
CA LEU A 55 5.61 -5.11 -6.38
C LEU A 55 5.04 -3.74 -5.96
N ARG A 56 4.69 -3.58 -4.68
CA ARG A 56 4.21 -2.29 -4.14
C ARG A 56 5.28 -1.20 -4.21
N ALA A 57 6.55 -1.54 -3.98
CA ALA A 57 7.65 -0.60 -4.11
C ALA A 57 7.83 -0.14 -5.56
N ALA A 58 7.80 -1.06 -6.53
CA ALA A 58 7.86 -0.74 -7.95
C ALA A 58 6.69 0.15 -8.39
N HIS A 59 5.47 -0.13 -7.92
CA HIS A 59 4.30 0.71 -8.19
C HIS A 59 4.45 2.12 -7.63
N ARG A 60 4.85 2.27 -6.37
CA ARG A 60 5.07 3.59 -5.75
C ARG A 60 6.16 4.38 -6.47
N GLU A 61 7.24 3.73 -6.86
CA GLU A 61 8.32 4.34 -7.61
C GLU A 61 7.87 4.78 -9.01
N ALA A 62 7.05 3.98 -9.70
CA ALA A 62 6.50 4.35 -11.01
C ALA A 62 5.61 5.59 -10.91
N ARG A 63 4.72 5.63 -9.91
CA ARG A 63 3.86 6.81 -9.65
C ARG A 63 4.67 8.06 -9.36
N ARG A 64 5.74 7.93 -8.57
CA ARG A 64 6.67 9.03 -8.28
C ARG A 64 7.31 9.54 -9.57
N ARG A 65 7.88 8.65 -10.39
CA ARG A 65 8.52 9.01 -11.66
C ARG A 65 7.57 9.64 -12.66
N TRP A 66 6.37 9.11 -12.86
CA TRP A 66 5.38 9.72 -13.76
C TRP A 66 4.99 11.12 -13.30
N LYS A 67 4.81 11.33 -11.99
CA LYS A 67 4.50 12.65 -11.43
C LYS A 67 5.65 13.64 -11.64
N GLU A 68 6.88 13.23 -11.35
CA GLU A 68 8.08 14.06 -11.54
C GLU A 68 8.30 14.40 -13.01
N GLU A 69 8.14 13.40 -13.88
CA GLU A 69 8.33 13.57 -15.33
C GLU A 69 7.28 14.49 -15.94
N ARG A 70 6.02 14.32 -15.54
CA ARG A 70 4.95 15.24 -15.94
C ARG A 70 5.22 16.67 -15.47
N GLN A 71 5.73 16.84 -14.25
CA GLN A 71 6.11 18.17 -13.74
C GLN A 71 7.30 18.75 -14.51
N ARG A 72 8.33 17.95 -14.81
CA ARG A 72 9.49 18.35 -15.62
C ARG A 72 9.06 18.88 -16.99
N LEU A 73 8.15 18.17 -17.68
CA LEU A 73 7.61 18.60 -18.96
C LEU A 73 6.84 19.93 -18.85
N LEU A 74 6.02 20.11 -17.81
CA LEU A 74 5.32 21.36 -17.57
C LEU A 74 6.28 22.52 -17.31
N ASP A 75 7.32 22.31 -16.51
CA ASP A 75 8.31 23.33 -16.19
C ASP A 75 9.10 23.73 -17.44
N GLN A 76 9.59 22.76 -18.22
CA GLN A 76 10.27 22.99 -19.51
C GLN A 76 9.37 23.73 -20.50
N GLY A 77 8.11 23.28 -20.64
CA GLY A 77 7.12 23.89 -21.51
C GLY A 77 6.82 25.33 -21.10
N SER A 78 6.63 25.59 -19.81
CA SER A 78 6.34 26.94 -19.29
C SER A 78 7.49 27.91 -19.54
N LEU A 79 8.73 27.46 -19.32
CA LEU A 79 9.94 28.25 -19.56
C LEU A 79 10.11 28.56 -21.05
N LEU A 80 9.98 27.55 -21.92
CA LEU A 80 10.15 27.73 -23.36
C LEU A 80 9.08 28.68 -23.93
N LEU A 81 7.82 28.48 -23.57
CA LEU A 81 6.72 29.33 -24.04
C LEU A 81 6.86 30.76 -23.47
N GLY A 82 7.26 30.90 -22.21
CA GLY A 82 7.54 32.19 -21.58
C GLY A 82 8.69 32.94 -22.24
N ALA A 83 9.82 32.26 -22.47
CA ALA A 83 10.99 32.82 -23.14
C ALA A 83 10.68 33.25 -24.57
N THR A 84 9.94 32.44 -25.31
CA THR A 84 9.56 32.76 -26.70
C THR A 84 8.60 33.95 -26.76
N ARG A 85 7.62 34.04 -25.85
CA ARG A 85 6.73 35.22 -25.74
C ARG A 85 7.50 36.48 -25.36
N ALA A 86 8.45 36.39 -24.44
CA ALA A 86 9.30 37.52 -24.04
C ALA A 86 10.18 38.00 -25.19
N ALA A 87 10.79 37.07 -25.94
CA ALA A 87 11.57 37.40 -27.14
C ALA A 87 10.72 38.08 -28.22
N LEU A 88 9.49 37.61 -28.41
CA LEU A 88 8.52 38.22 -29.33
C LEU A 88 8.08 39.63 -28.92
N GLY A 89 7.85 39.86 -27.62
CA GLY A 89 7.46 41.16 -27.09
C GLY A 89 8.56 42.22 -27.15
N ALA A 90 9.83 41.82 -27.31
CA ALA A 90 10.98 42.72 -27.34
C ALA A 90 11.38 43.19 -28.76
N SER A 91 10.78 42.66 -29.84
CA SER A 91 11.22 42.91 -31.22
C SER A 91 10.22 43.77 -32.03
N PRO A 92 10.56 45.02 -32.41
CA PRO A 92 9.68 45.89 -33.20
C PRO A 92 9.90 45.67 -34.71
N GLY A 93 9.22 44.69 -35.31
CA GLY A 93 9.29 44.47 -36.76
C GLY A 93 8.20 43.53 -37.29
N SER A 94 7.25 44.09 -38.04
CA SER A 94 6.02 43.42 -38.50
C SER A 94 6.22 42.24 -39.45
N GLU A 95 7.38 42.10 -40.11
CA GLU A 95 7.66 41.04 -41.08
C GLU A 95 8.35 39.80 -40.48
N ALA A 96 8.88 39.88 -39.26
CA ALA A 96 9.57 38.79 -38.57
C ALA A 96 8.66 37.94 -37.65
N LEU A 97 7.34 38.21 -37.62
CA LEU A 97 6.41 37.63 -36.64
C LEU A 97 5.79 36.28 -37.04
N ALA A 98 5.87 35.86 -38.30
CA ALA A 98 5.29 34.60 -38.76
C ALA A 98 6.06 33.36 -38.25
N ALA A 99 7.39 33.35 -38.38
CA ALA A 99 8.24 32.23 -37.94
C ALA A 99 8.24 32.01 -36.40
N PRO A 100 8.22 33.04 -35.55
CA PRO A 100 8.09 32.88 -34.10
C PRO A 100 6.72 32.37 -33.64
N ASN A 101 5.65 32.74 -34.34
CA ASN A 101 4.31 32.20 -34.06
C ASN A 101 4.21 30.73 -34.46
N GLU A 102 4.87 30.33 -35.55
CA GLU A 102 4.99 28.94 -35.95
C GLU A 102 5.82 28.13 -34.94
N PHE A 103 6.95 28.66 -34.47
CA PHE A 103 7.76 28.05 -33.41
C PHE A 103 6.96 27.87 -32.10
N LEU A 104 6.21 28.88 -31.67
CA LEU A 104 5.33 28.79 -30.49
C LEU A 104 4.29 27.68 -30.64
N ARG A 105 3.66 27.60 -31.82
CA ARG A 105 2.67 26.57 -32.12
C ARG A 105 3.29 25.18 -32.11
N GLU A 106 4.47 25.01 -32.72
CA GLU A 106 5.20 23.73 -32.71
C GLU A 106 5.62 23.31 -31.30
N ALA A 107 6.17 24.23 -30.51
CA ALA A 107 6.53 23.98 -29.12
C ALA A 107 5.31 23.56 -28.29
N GLN A 108 4.18 24.23 -28.49
CA GLN A 108 2.94 23.90 -27.78
C GLN A 108 2.38 22.55 -28.21
N LEU A 109 2.31 22.24 -29.50
CA LEU A 109 1.89 20.94 -30.01
C LEU A 109 2.78 19.81 -29.49
N LYS A 110 4.10 20.04 -29.41
CA LYS A 110 5.05 19.05 -28.90
C LYS A 110 4.88 18.83 -27.40
N LEU A 111 4.69 19.89 -26.61
CA LEU A 111 4.40 19.77 -25.19
C LEU A 111 3.10 18.98 -24.94
N GLU A 112 2.04 19.31 -25.68
CA GLU A 112 0.76 18.62 -25.59
C GLU A 112 0.90 17.13 -25.95
N ALA A 113 1.66 16.80 -27.00
CA ALA A 113 1.94 15.43 -27.38
C ALA A 113 2.75 14.67 -26.30
N ALA A 114 3.80 15.28 -25.73
CA ALA A 114 4.60 14.66 -24.68
C ALA A 114 3.81 14.44 -23.38
N LEU A 115 2.95 15.41 -23.01
CA LEU A 115 2.03 15.27 -21.87
C LEU A 115 0.99 14.16 -22.10
N ALA A 116 0.44 14.08 -23.31
CA ALA A 116 -0.48 13.00 -23.66
C ALA A 116 0.20 11.62 -23.61
N GLU A 117 1.48 11.53 -24.02
CA GLU A 117 2.25 10.29 -23.98
C GLU A 117 2.53 9.83 -22.53
N ILE A 118 2.96 10.73 -21.63
CA ILE A 118 3.17 10.37 -20.23
C ILE A 118 1.84 10.02 -19.52
N ASP A 119 0.75 10.74 -19.83
CA ASP A 119 -0.57 10.44 -19.27
C ASP A 119 -1.07 9.06 -19.76
N ALA A 120 -0.90 8.73 -21.04
CA ALA A 120 -1.23 7.41 -21.59
C ALA A 120 -0.36 6.29 -20.99
N SER A 121 0.94 6.52 -20.85
CA SER A 121 1.87 5.56 -20.23
C SER A 121 1.52 5.32 -18.76
N SER A 122 1.22 6.38 -17.99
CA SER A 122 0.83 6.26 -16.60
C SER A 122 -0.49 5.52 -16.43
N ALA A 123 -1.50 5.81 -17.27
CA ALA A 123 -2.78 5.10 -17.24
C ALA A 123 -2.62 3.60 -17.58
N SER A 124 -1.81 3.27 -18.60
CA SER A 124 -1.49 1.89 -18.95
C SER A 124 -0.72 1.17 -17.83
N GLY A 125 0.27 1.84 -17.24
CA GLY A 125 1.05 1.33 -16.13
C GLY A 125 0.22 1.09 -14.87
N GLU A 126 -0.67 2.02 -14.51
CA GLU A 126 -1.61 1.87 -13.37
C GLU A 126 -2.54 0.67 -13.58
N ALA A 127 -3.08 0.48 -14.79
CA ALA A 127 -3.90 -0.68 -15.11
C ALA A 127 -3.11 -2.01 -14.99
N SER A 128 -1.85 -2.02 -15.44
CA SER A 128 -0.98 -3.18 -15.31
C SER A 128 -0.68 -3.50 -13.84
N PHE A 129 -0.26 -2.50 -13.05
CA PHE A 129 -0.02 -2.70 -11.62
C PHE A 129 -1.28 -3.12 -10.86
N ALA A 130 -2.45 -2.59 -11.20
CA ALA A 130 -3.71 -3.03 -10.60
C ALA A 130 -3.96 -4.53 -10.84
N GLY A 131 -3.80 -5.00 -12.09
CA GLY A 131 -3.92 -6.41 -12.44
C GLY A 131 -2.88 -7.31 -11.75
N GLN A 132 -1.63 -6.85 -11.64
CA GLN A 132 -0.56 -7.55 -10.93
C GLN A 132 -0.83 -7.64 -9.43
N LEU A 133 -1.29 -6.55 -8.81
CA LEU A 133 -1.63 -6.50 -7.39
C LEU A 133 -2.81 -7.41 -7.05
N ASP A 134 -3.85 -7.42 -7.87
CA ASP A 134 -4.99 -8.32 -7.66
C ASP A 134 -4.59 -9.79 -7.83
N SER A 135 -3.73 -10.08 -8.81
CA SER A 135 -3.14 -11.43 -8.97
C SER A 135 -2.31 -11.84 -7.76
N MET A 136 -1.51 -10.92 -7.20
CA MET A 136 -0.71 -11.17 -5.99
C MET A 136 -1.59 -11.45 -4.77
N LYS A 137 -2.66 -10.65 -4.57
CA LYS A 137 -3.61 -10.86 -3.46
C LYS A 137 -4.28 -12.24 -3.56
N ALA A 138 -4.74 -12.62 -4.76
CA ALA A 138 -5.36 -13.92 -5.00
C ALA A 138 -4.38 -15.08 -4.72
N LEU A 139 -3.14 -14.96 -5.22
CA LEU A 139 -2.08 -15.95 -5.00
C LEU A 139 -1.76 -16.13 -3.52
N LEU A 140 -1.57 -15.03 -2.78
CA LEU A 140 -1.30 -15.09 -1.34
C LEU A 140 -2.48 -15.67 -0.57
N PHE A 141 -3.70 -15.28 -0.93
CA PHE A 141 -4.91 -15.83 -0.31
C PHE A 141 -5.01 -17.35 -0.52
N GLU A 142 -4.82 -17.82 -1.75
CA GLU A 142 -4.83 -19.26 -2.06
C GLU A 142 -3.72 -20.00 -1.29
N ARG A 143 -2.52 -19.41 -1.24
CA ARG A 143 -1.39 -19.98 -0.52
C ARG A 143 -1.68 -20.11 0.97
N VAL A 144 -2.15 -19.05 1.62
CA VAL A 144 -2.54 -19.07 3.04
C VAL A 144 -3.65 -20.09 3.28
N ALA A 145 -4.68 -20.13 2.41
CA ALA A 145 -5.76 -21.10 2.52
C ALA A 145 -5.25 -22.55 2.41
N ARG A 146 -4.31 -22.82 1.50
CA ARG A 146 -3.65 -24.13 1.36
C ARG A 146 -2.81 -24.48 2.59
N LEU A 147 -1.97 -23.57 3.09
CA LEU A 147 -1.20 -23.80 4.31
C LEU A 147 -2.11 -24.06 5.52
N ALA A 148 -3.24 -23.36 5.63
CA ALA A 148 -4.21 -23.55 6.70
C ALA A 148 -4.86 -24.95 6.72
N THR A 149 -4.77 -25.72 5.62
CA THR A 149 -5.26 -27.11 5.59
C THR A 149 -4.32 -28.09 6.32
N SER A 150 -3.02 -27.81 6.35
CA SER A 150 -2.00 -28.67 6.97
C SER A 150 -1.43 -28.10 8.26
N GLN A 151 -1.52 -26.78 8.45
CA GLN A 151 -1.00 -26.06 9.61
C GLN A 151 -2.11 -25.25 10.26
N ARG A 152 -2.38 -25.51 11.54
CA ARG A 152 -3.36 -24.77 12.33
C ARG A 152 -2.63 -23.91 13.36
N PRO A 153 -2.97 -22.63 13.50
CA PRO A 153 -2.37 -21.80 14.54
C PRO A 153 -2.80 -22.30 15.93
N VAL A 154 -1.87 -22.27 16.89
CA VAL A 154 -2.06 -22.76 18.26
C VAL A 154 -2.27 -21.57 19.20
N PHE A 155 -3.49 -21.46 19.70
CA PHE A 155 -3.92 -20.44 20.64
C PHE A 155 -3.79 -20.97 22.06
N ASN A 156 -2.71 -20.59 22.74
CA ASN A 156 -2.53 -20.87 24.17
C ASN A 156 -3.20 -19.76 24.98
N LEU A 157 -4.44 -20.00 25.41
CA LEU A 157 -5.29 -19.04 26.11
C LEU A 157 -5.13 -19.18 27.63
N ALA A 158 -4.65 -18.11 28.27
CA ALA A 158 -4.69 -17.92 29.72
C ALA A 158 -5.84 -16.98 30.08
N VAL A 159 -6.49 -17.25 31.22
CA VAL A 159 -7.59 -16.45 31.74
C VAL A 159 -7.26 -16.00 33.14
N ARG A 160 -7.12 -14.70 33.33
CA ARG A 160 -6.97 -14.09 34.64
C ARG A 160 -8.30 -13.59 35.15
N VAL A 161 -8.76 -14.13 36.28
CA VAL A 161 -9.98 -13.69 36.95
C VAL A 161 -9.63 -12.61 37.97
N LEU A 162 -10.34 -11.49 37.91
CA LEU A 162 -10.17 -10.35 38.81
C LEU A 162 -11.37 -10.18 39.74
N ALA A 163 -11.23 -9.30 40.73
CA ALA A 163 -12.35 -8.92 41.60
C ALA A 163 -13.51 -8.32 40.79
N GLY A 164 -14.73 -8.47 41.29
CA GLY A 164 -15.93 -7.97 40.59
C GLY A 164 -16.34 -8.75 39.34
N GLY A 165 -15.74 -9.94 39.10
CA GLY A 165 -16.10 -10.81 37.98
C GLY A 165 -15.49 -10.39 36.63
N GLN A 166 -14.58 -9.41 36.64
CA GLN A 166 -13.81 -9.01 35.47
C GLN A 166 -12.77 -10.07 35.10
N ARG A 167 -12.41 -10.12 33.82
CA ARG A 167 -11.45 -11.07 33.28
C ARG A 167 -10.48 -10.37 32.33
N ILE A 168 -9.25 -10.84 32.30
CA ILE A 168 -8.26 -10.53 31.26
C ILE A 168 -7.95 -11.84 30.54
N LEU A 169 -7.85 -11.78 29.21
CA LEU A 169 -7.52 -12.92 28.38
C LEU A 169 -6.18 -12.67 27.69
N HIS A 170 -5.28 -13.64 27.81
CA HIS A 170 -3.96 -13.61 27.17
C HIS A 170 -3.80 -14.79 26.23
N LEU A 171 -3.26 -14.53 25.05
CA LEU A 171 -2.68 -15.55 24.19
C LEU A 171 -1.17 -15.48 24.31
N ARG A 172 -0.49 -16.63 24.30
CA ARG A 172 0.95 -16.64 24.01
C ARG A 172 1.20 -15.95 22.67
N ARG A 173 2.29 -15.17 22.58
CA ARG A 173 2.71 -14.55 21.31
C ARG A 173 2.90 -15.62 20.23
N LEU A 174 2.29 -15.38 19.08
CA LEU A 174 2.34 -16.25 17.91
C LEU A 174 3.68 -16.06 17.17
N GLY A 175 4.08 -17.05 16.38
CA GLY A 175 5.12 -16.88 15.36
C GLY A 175 4.63 -16.08 14.14
N GLU A 176 5.53 -15.74 13.21
CA GLU A 176 5.22 -14.91 12.04
C GLU A 176 4.20 -15.57 11.10
N ASP A 177 4.52 -16.74 10.54
CA ASP A 177 3.59 -17.55 9.73
C ASP A 177 2.28 -17.82 10.50
N GLU A 178 2.41 -18.15 11.79
CA GLU A 178 1.28 -18.45 12.66
C GLU A 178 0.35 -17.25 12.82
N SER A 179 0.88 -16.02 12.85
CA SER A 179 0.08 -14.80 12.93
C SER A 179 -0.76 -14.59 11.66
N VAL A 180 -0.23 -14.91 10.48
CA VAL A 180 -0.97 -14.85 9.20
C VAL A 180 -2.09 -15.89 9.21
N LEU A 181 -1.76 -17.12 9.59
CA LEU A 181 -2.74 -18.22 9.70
C LEU A 181 -3.80 -17.93 10.76
N ALA A 182 -3.46 -17.27 11.86
CA ALA A 182 -4.39 -16.86 12.91
C ALA A 182 -5.43 -15.87 12.38
N LEU A 183 -5.02 -14.84 11.64
CA LEU A 183 -5.98 -13.92 11.02
C LEU A 183 -6.92 -14.66 10.06
N HIS A 184 -6.38 -15.55 9.25
CA HIS A 184 -7.18 -16.37 8.34
C HIS A 184 -8.16 -17.30 9.07
N ALA A 185 -7.72 -17.97 10.13
CA ALA A 185 -8.56 -18.89 10.91
C ALA A 185 -9.75 -18.16 11.57
N LEU A 186 -9.53 -16.94 12.06
CA LEU A 186 -10.56 -16.17 12.77
C LEU A 186 -11.52 -15.45 11.81
N THR A 187 -11.01 -14.88 10.71
CA THR A 187 -11.73 -13.91 9.87
C THR A 187 -11.97 -14.40 8.43
N GLY A 188 -11.21 -15.41 7.98
CA GLY A 188 -11.17 -15.81 6.58
C GLY A 188 -10.46 -14.80 5.67
N ARG A 189 -9.75 -13.80 6.23
CA ARG A 189 -8.94 -12.79 5.52
C ARG A 189 -7.45 -12.97 5.82
N ILE A 190 -6.60 -12.34 5.02
CA ILE A 190 -5.14 -12.32 5.21
C ILE A 190 -4.65 -10.90 5.48
N PRO A 191 -3.52 -10.70 6.17
CA PRO A 191 -3.00 -9.36 6.40
C PRO A 191 -2.33 -8.83 5.12
N SER A 192 -2.28 -7.50 4.96
CA SER A 192 -1.53 -6.85 3.87
C SER A 192 -0.02 -6.85 4.08
N ARG A 193 0.45 -7.23 5.28
CA ARG A 193 1.86 -7.35 5.64
C ARG A 193 2.10 -8.62 6.44
N TYR A 194 3.26 -9.23 6.22
CA TYR A 194 3.66 -10.46 6.89
C TYR A 194 3.89 -10.26 8.39
N GLU A 195 4.68 -9.25 8.75
CA GLU A 195 5.06 -8.91 10.13
C GLU A 195 3.99 -8.08 10.87
N TYR A 196 2.73 -8.10 10.42
CA TYR A 196 1.73 -7.14 10.89
C TYR A 196 1.53 -7.14 12.42
N LEU A 197 1.76 -8.27 13.10
CA LEU A 197 1.59 -8.43 14.55
C LEU A 197 2.88 -8.17 15.35
N PHE A 198 3.99 -7.87 14.67
CA PHE A 198 5.32 -7.64 15.25
C PHE A 198 5.79 -6.21 15.06
N ASP A 199 4.88 -5.32 14.66
CA ASP A 199 5.15 -3.89 14.56
C ASP A 199 4.99 -3.26 15.95
N ASP A 200 6.11 -3.10 16.67
CA ASP A 200 6.18 -2.60 18.05
C ASP A 200 5.72 -1.13 18.20
N SER A 201 5.39 -0.42 17.11
CA SER A 201 4.80 0.92 17.20
C SER A 201 3.44 0.96 17.91
N THR A 202 2.86 -0.19 18.23
CA THR A 202 1.61 -0.33 18.98
C THR A 202 1.80 -0.60 20.46
N ASP A 203 3.03 -0.83 20.93
CA ASP A 203 3.33 -1.17 22.32
C ASP A 203 3.23 0.05 23.26
N ASP A 204 3.35 1.27 22.74
CA ASP A 204 3.17 2.50 23.50
C ASP A 204 1.68 2.89 23.58
N VAL A 205 1.03 2.50 24.69
CA VAL A 205 -0.38 2.82 24.99
C VAL A 205 -0.61 4.32 25.19
N SER A 206 0.45 5.09 25.45
CA SER A 206 0.39 6.55 25.58
C SER A 206 0.47 7.30 24.25
N ALA A 207 0.87 6.60 23.17
CA ALA A 207 0.96 7.17 21.85
C ALA A 207 -0.43 7.36 21.20
N ALA A 208 -0.51 8.32 20.27
CA ALA A 208 -1.66 8.43 19.39
C ALA A 208 -1.89 7.09 18.67
N PRO A 209 -3.15 6.67 18.43
CA PRO A 209 -3.43 5.41 17.77
C PRO A 209 -2.65 5.37 16.44
N PRO A 210 -1.93 4.27 16.17
CA PRO A 210 -1.08 4.20 15.00
C PRO A 210 -1.94 4.40 13.76
N THR A 211 -1.50 5.26 12.85
CA THR A 211 -2.12 5.33 11.52
C THR A 211 -1.94 3.94 10.90
N LEU A 212 -3.06 3.26 10.63
CA LEU A 212 -3.04 2.08 9.75
C LEU A 212 -2.40 2.50 8.42
N TYR A 213 -1.79 1.59 7.68
CA TYR A 213 -0.98 1.90 6.50
C TYR A 213 -1.63 2.98 5.60
N ALA A 214 -1.18 4.24 5.71
CA ALA A 214 -1.84 5.39 5.09
C ALA A 214 -1.83 5.29 3.57
N ASP A 215 -0.82 4.60 3.03
CA ASP A 215 -0.68 4.20 1.64
C ASP A 215 -1.77 3.22 1.17
N GLU A 216 -2.44 2.53 2.08
CA GLU A 216 -3.56 1.62 1.81
C GLU A 216 -4.93 2.26 2.09
N GLY A 217 -4.96 3.57 2.34
CA GLY A 217 -6.18 4.36 2.53
C GLY A 217 -6.91 4.10 3.85
N VAL A 218 -6.22 3.60 4.86
CA VAL A 218 -6.78 3.34 6.20
C VAL A 218 -6.06 4.22 7.20
N THR A 219 -6.78 5.06 7.92
CA THR A 219 -6.17 6.08 8.79
C THR A 219 -6.39 5.81 10.28
N ASP A 220 -7.35 4.96 10.65
CA ASP A 220 -7.71 4.73 12.06
C ASP A 220 -8.00 3.25 12.35
N VAL A 221 -7.34 2.75 13.40
CA VAL A 221 -7.54 1.42 14.02
C VAL A 221 -8.86 1.30 14.77
N ARG A 222 -9.58 2.41 14.97
CA ARG A 222 -10.84 2.49 15.74
C ARG A 222 -12.10 2.51 14.85
N GLY A 223 -11.94 2.54 13.52
CA GLY A 223 -13.05 2.66 12.57
C GLY A 223 -13.48 1.32 11.95
N ASP A 224 -14.52 0.72 12.50
CA ASP A 224 -15.14 -0.57 12.10
C ASP A 224 -15.52 -0.69 10.61
N ALA A 225 -15.83 0.41 9.93
CA ALA A 225 -16.40 0.38 8.58
C ALA A 225 -15.40 0.05 7.47
N SER A 226 -14.09 0.18 7.72
CA SER A 226 -13.07 0.07 6.66
C SER A 226 -12.59 -1.36 6.38
N LEU A 227 -12.71 -2.28 7.35
CA LEU A 227 -12.25 -3.66 7.23
C LEU A 227 -13.33 -4.60 6.68
N ASP A 228 -14.58 -4.44 7.14
CA ASP A 228 -15.70 -5.28 6.68
C ASP A 228 -15.95 -5.15 5.16
N SER A 229 -15.64 -3.99 4.57
CA SER A 229 -15.72 -3.76 3.13
C SER A 229 -14.61 -4.45 2.33
N ARG A 230 -13.58 -5.03 2.97
CA ARG A 230 -12.43 -5.66 2.31
C ARG A 230 -12.54 -7.18 2.36
N PRO A 231 -12.80 -7.85 1.21
CA PRO A 231 -13.21 -9.25 1.21
C PRO A 231 -12.05 -10.26 1.20
N GLN A 232 -10.78 -9.86 1.16
CA GLN A 232 -9.67 -10.82 1.10
C GLN A 232 -8.49 -10.39 1.96
N VAL A 233 -8.11 -9.11 1.86
CA VAL A 233 -6.91 -8.56 2.48
C VAL A 233 -7.28 -7.45 3.45
N TRP A 234 -6.77 -7.55 4.67
CA TRP A 234 -6.95 -6.56 5.71
C TRP A 234 -5.65 -5.79 5.99
N PRO A 235 -5.66 -4.45 5.92
CA PRO A 235 -4.51 -3.60 6.25
C PRO A 235 -4.39 -3.43 7.77
N VAL A 236 -3.99 -4.49 8.46
CA VAL A 236 -3.87 -4.53 9.93
C VAL A 236 -2.44 -4.29 10.38
N LYS A 237 -2.28 -3.69 11.56
CA LYS A 237 -0.98 -3.36 12.14
C LYS A 237 -1.04 -3.44 13.67
N GLY A 238 -0.11 -4.17 14.27
CA GLY A 238 0.06 -4.45 15.70
C GLY A 238 -1.06 -5.24 16.38
N VAL A 239 -2.12 -5.60 15.65
CA VAL A 239 -3.31 -6.21 16.22
C VAL A 239 -3.88 -7.31 15.33
N LEU A 240 -4.48 -8.31 15.96
CA LEU A 240 -5.28 -9.37 15.33
C LEU A 240 -6.78 -9.08 15.61
N PRO A 241 -7.46 -8.34 14.71
CA PRO A 241 -8.86 -7.97 14.91
C PRO A 241 -9.82 -9.09 14.52
N LEU A 242 -10.97 -9.13 15.17
CA LEU A 242 -12.09 -10.00 14.82
C LEU A 242 -13.42 -9.39 15.24
N LYS A 243 -14.48 -9.79 14.53
CA LYS A 243 -15.86 -9.45 14.88
C LYS A 243 -16.56 -10.68 15.43
N LEU A 244 -17.08 -10.59 16.65
CA LEU A 244 -17.86 -11.66 17.26
C LEU A 244 -19.23 -11.78 16.56
N PRO A 245 -19.92 -12.94 16.67
CA PRO A 245 -21.26 -13.11 16.11
C PRO A 245 -22.30 -12.11 16.61
N SER A 246 -22.08 -11.55 17.81
CA SER A 246 -22.91 -10.46 18.36
C SER A 246 -22.74 -9.12 17.63
N GLY A 247 -21.77 -9.00 16.72
CA GLY A 247 -21.36 -7.74 16.09
C GLY A 247 -20.30 -6.97 16.88
N GLN A 248 -19.99 -7.39 18.11
CA GLN A 248 -18.95 -6.79 18.95
C GLN A 248 -17.56 -6.95 18.33
N TRP A 249 -16.82 -5.85 18.23
CA TRP A 249 -15.43 -5.89 17.82
C TRP A 249 -14.50 -6.20 18.99
N VAL A 250 -13.55 -7.09 18.70
CA VAL A 250 -12.49 -7.51 19.60
C VAL A 250 -11.18 -7.48 18.83
N ARG A 251 -10.07 -7.24 19.50
CA ARG A 251 -8.74 -7.44 18.94
C ARG A 251 -7.82 -8.07 19.95
N TRP A 252 -6.80 -8.77 19.45
CA TRP A 252 -5.65 -9.15 20.25
C TRP A 252 -4.51 -8.19 19.95
N SER A 253 -4.00 -7.50 20.96
CA SER A 253 -2.90 -6.55 20.84
C SER A 253 -1.65 -7.13 21.49
N ALA A 254 -0.48 -6.91 20.89
CA ALA A 254 0.78 -7.26 21.52
C ALA A 254 0.96 -6.51 22.85
N ARG A 255 1.40 -7.23 23.88
CA ARG A 255 1.83 -6.70 25.19
C ARG A 255 3.01 -7.54 25.70
N GLY A 256 4.21 -7.20 25.25
CA GLY A 256 5.43 -7.92 25.59
C GLY A 256 5.42 -9.37 25.07
N ALA A 257 5.32 -10.34 25.99
CA ALA A 257 5.39 -11.77 25.67
C ALA A 257 4.03 -12.41 25.33
N VAL A 258 2.92 -11.66 25.47
CA VAL A 258 1.56 -12.13 25.22
C VAL A 258 0.83 -11.22 24.25
N LEU A 259 -0.28 -11.72 23.70
CA LEU A 259 -1.32 -10.90 23.09
C LEU A 259 -2.47 -10.77 24.09
N GLU A 260 -2.94 -9.56 24.34
CA GLU A 260 -4.05 -9.30 25.25
C GLU A 260 -5.33 -8.99 24.48
N ALA A 261 -6.45 -9.58 24.91
CA ALA A 261 -7.75 -9.29 24.32
C ALA A 261 -8.25 -7.91 24.73
N GLU A 262 -8.76 -7.17 23.76
CA GLU A 262 -9.43 -5.89 23.98
C GLU A 262 -10.79 -5.87 23.27
N ALA A 263 -11.82 -5.39 23.95
CA ALA A 263 -13.15 -5.17 23.39
C ALA A 263 -13.36 -3.68 23.11
N LEU A 264 -14.03 -3.38 22.00
CA LEU A 264 -14.44 -2.02 21.65
C LEU A 264 -15.59 -1.56 22.55
N ASP A 265 -15.43 -0.42 23.21
CA ASP A 265 -16.43 0.22 24.06
C ASP A 265 -16.58 1.69 23.65
N GLY A 266 -17.66 1.99 22.94
CA GLY A 266 -17.80 3.27 22.24
C GLY A 266 -16.68 3.47 21.22
N ALA A 267 -15.79 4.43 21.49
CA ALA A 267 -14.64 4.76 20.64
C ALA A 267 -13.28 4.29 21.22
N GLN A 268 -13.31 3.53 22.31
CA GLN A 268 -12.11 3.12 23.05
C GLN A 268 -11.99 1.59 23.11
N TRP A 269 -10.76 1.11 23.25
CA TRP A 269 -10.48 -0.31 23.45
C TRP A 269 -10.16 -0.56 24.92
N ARG A 270 -10.77 -1.58 25.51
CA ARG A 270 -10.54 -1.97 26.91
C ARG A 270 -10.16 -3.45 27.03
N ASN A 271 -9.22 -3.73 27.93
CA ASN A 271 -8.71 -5.08 28.22
C ASN A 271 -9.41 -5.75 29.42
N LEU A 272 -10.13 -4.99 30.25
CA LEU A 272 -10.99 -5.52 31.29
C LEU A 272 -12.31 -5.99 30.68
N LEU A 273 -12.45 -7.29 30.50
CA LEU A 273 -13.63 -7.92 29.93
C LEU A 273 -14.61 -8.30 31.04
N SER A 274 -15.91 -8.16 30.76
CA SER A 274 -16.95 -8.79 31.56
C SER A 274 -16.92 -10.31 31.41
N ALA A 275 -17.66 -11.01 32.29
CA ALA A 275 -17.85 -12.45 32.19
C ALA A 275 -18.38 -12.88 30.82
N GLY A 276 -19.46 -12.25 30.37
CA GLY A 276 -20.12 -12.58 29.11
C GLY A 276 -19.23 -12.31 27.90
N GLU A 277 -18.41 -11.27 27.92
CA GLU A 277 -17.48 -10.98 26.82
C GLU A 277 -16.35 -11.99 26.74
N ALA A 278 -15.76 -12.36 27.88
CA ALA A 278 -14.73 -13.37 27.93
C ALA A 278 -15.27 -14.74 27.49
N GLU A 279 -16.48 -15.09 27.91
CA GLU A 279 -17.19 -16.31 27.49
C GLU A 279 -17.53 -16.30 26.00
N ALA A 280 -18.00 -15.16 25.46
CA ALA A 280 -18.30 -15.01 24.04
C ALA A 280 -17.04 -15.14 23.18
N LEU A 281 -15.94 -14.50 23.57
CA LEU A 281 -14.66 -14.61 22.86
C LEU A 281 -14.09 -16.03 22.94
N THR A 282 -14.10 -16.64 24.13
CA THR A 282 -13.65 -18.03 24.30
C THR A 282 -14.52 -19.00 23.50
N GLY A 283 -15.84 -18.82 23.52
CA GLY A 283 -16.80 -19.59 22.73
C GLY A 283 -16.57 -19.44 21.22
N PHE A 284 -16.21 -18.23 20.77
CA PHE A 284 -15.82 -17.99 19.37
C PHE A 284 -14.56 -18.79 18.99
N LEU A 285 -13.50 -18.74 19.81
CA LEU A 285 -12.28 -19.52 19.58
C LEU A 285 -12.57 -21.03 19.58
N LEU A 286 -13.39 -21.50 20.52
CA LEU A 286 -13.82 -22.89 20.59
C LEU A 286 -14.58 -23.31 19.32
N ALA A 287 -15.48 -22.47 18.82
CA ALA A 287 -16.18 -22.73 17.56
C ALA A 287 -15.22 -22.87 16.37
N ARG A 288 -14.12 -22.09 16.34
CA ARG A 288 -13.07 -22.22 15.31
C ARG A 288 -12.26 -23.50 15.47
N GLN A 289 -11.97 -23.94 16.70
CA GLN A 289 -11.38 -25.25 16.94
C GLN A 289 -12.29 -26.39 16.46
N LEU A 290 -13.59 -26.34 16.80
CA LEU A 290 -14.56 -27.35 16.40
C LEU A 290 -14.74 -27.42 14.87
N ALA A 291 -14.58 -26.27 14.19
CA ALA A 291 -14.53 -26.19 12.73
C ALA A 291 -13.18 -26.61 12.13
N GLY A 292 -12.21 -27.05 12.96
CA GLY A 292 -10.90 -27.50 12.52
C GLY A 292 -9.99 -26.39 12.00
N ARG A 293 -10.21 -25.12 12.37
CA ARG A 293 -9.45 -23.97 11.85
C ARG A 293 -8.25 -23.57 12.70
N LEU A 294 -8.29 -23.86 14.00
CA LEU A 294 -7.22 -23.56 14.94
C LEU A 294 -7.13 -24.67 16.01
N VAL A 295 -6.08 -24.62 16.83
CA VAL A 295 -5.97 -25.42 18.04
C VAL A 295 -6.01 -24.47 19.24
N LEU A 296 -6.99 -24.62 20.12
CA LEU A 296 -7.13 -23.86 21.36
C LEU A 296 -6.67 -24.72 22.53
N GLN A 297 -5.75 -24.20 23.32
CA GLN A 297 -5.25 -24.82 24.54
C GLN A 297 -5.48 -23.86 25.70
N LEU A 298 -6.12 -24.34 26.76
CA LEU A 298 -6.23 -23.57 28.00
C LEU A 298 -4.95 -23.78 28.80
N VAL A 299 -4.24 -22.69 29.06
CA VAL A 299 -3.02 -22.68 29.86
C VAL A 299 -3.25 -21.91 31.16
N ARG A 300 -2.44 -22.20 32.17
CA ARG A 300 -2.43 -21.38 33.39
C ARG A 300 -1.66 -20.10 33.10
N ASP A 301 -2.22 -18.99 33.57
CA ASP A 301 -1.53 -17.70 33.65
C ASP A 301 -0.35 -17.78 34.65
#